data_AF-C5AS86-F1
#
_entry.id   AF-C5AS86-F1
#
_cell.length_a   1.000
_cell.length_b   1.000
_cell.length_c   1.000
_cell.angle_alpha   90.00
_cell.angle_beta   90.00
_cell.angle_gamma   90.00
#
_symmetry.space_group_name_H-M   'P 1'
#
loop_
_entity.id
_entity.type
_entity.pdbx_description
1 polymer ?
#
loop_
_entity_poly.entity_id
_entity_poly.type
_entity_poly.pdbx_seq_one_letter_code
_entity_poly.pdbx_strand_id
1 'polypeptide(L)'
;MPLTPTQFLDAVARDRAALAVGQAPRGVFTCADCGVPLQETVTGNRPCGEGIHLCSDCYFDEFGRELDVHPISAFRVVRGA
;
A
#
# COMPACT_ATOMS: atom_id res chain seq x y z
N MET A 1 -20.47 20.06 4.86
CA MET A 1 -20.37 21.46 4.41
C MET A 1 -19.02 21.66 3.74
N PRO A 2 -18.92 22.38 2.61
CA PRO A 2 -17.64 22.68 1.99
C PRO A 2 -16.79 23.58 2.90
N LEU A 3 -15.47 23.35 2.91
CA LEU A 3 -14.52 24.17 3.66
C LEU A 3 -14.33 25.52 2.98
N THR A 4 -14.12 26.57 3.77
CA THR A 4 -13.58 27.84 3.25
C THR A 4 -12.11 27.65 2.82
N PRO A 5 -11.57 28.50 1.93
CA PRO A 5 -10.17 28.40 1.51
C PRO A 5 -9.17 28.39 2.67
N THR A 6 -9.39 29.21 3.70
CA THR A 6 -8.53 29.27 4.89
C THR A 6 -8.56 27.97 5.68
N GLN A 7 -9.75 27.41 5.89
CA GLN A 7 -9.91 26.13 6.59
C GLN A 7 -9.27 24.96 5.82
N PHE A 8 -9.32 25.01 4.49
CA PHE A 8 -8.63 24.04 3.64
C PHE A 8 -7.11 24.12 3.79
N LEU A 9 -6.54 25.34 3.75
CA LEU A 9 -5.09 25.53 3.92
C LEU A 9 -4.61 25.06 5.30
N ASP A 10 -5.37 25.32 6.36
CA ASP A 10 -5.07 24.83 7.70
C ASP A 10 -5.13 23.30 7.78
N ALA A 11 -6.08 22.67 7.09
CA ALA A 11 -6.16 21.21 7.01
C ALA A 11 -4.95 20.61 6.31
N VAL A 12 -4.55 21.17 5.16
CA VAL A 12 -3.35 20.76 4.42
C VAL A 12 -2.09 20.92 5.27
N ALA A 13 -1.97 22.02 6.03
CA ALA A 13 -0.83 22.23 6.91
C ALA A 13 -0.75 21.17 8.02
N ARG A 14 -1.89 20.80 8.62
CA ARG A 14 -1.96 19.70 9.62
C ARG A 14 -1.57 18.36 9.02
N ASP A 15 -2.09 18.03 7.84
CA ASP A 15 -1.79 16.75 7.17
C ASP A 15 -0.30 16.65 6.82
N ARG A 16 0.31 17.76 6.35
CA ARG A 16 1.76 17.83 6.10
C ARG A 16 2.59 17.64 7.37
N ALA A 17 2.16 18.23 8.49
CA ALA A 17 2.84 18.06 9.77
C ALA A 17 2.75 16.61 10.29
N ALA A 18 1.60 15.95 10.11
CA ALA A 18 1.42 14.54 10.46
C ALA A 18 2.33 13.63 9.63
N LEU A 19 2.39 13.87 8.31
CA LEU A 19 3.28 13.12 7.42
C LEU A 19 4.77 13.28 7.79
N ALA A 20 5.18 14.46 8.26
CA ALA A 20 6.56 14.70 8.70
C ALA A 20 6.97 13.85 9.91
N VAL A 21 6.01 13.41 10.73
CA VAL A 21 6.25 12.52 11.88
C VAL A 21 5.83 11.07 11.60
N GLY A 22 5.62 10.71 10.32
CA GLY A 22 5.26 9.35 9.92
C GLY A 22 3.82 8.94 10.26
N GLN A 23 2.95 9.90 10.58
CA GLN A 23 1.53 9.63 10.81
C GLN A 23 0.73 9.87 9.54
N ALA A 24 -0.06 8.88 9.13
CA ALA A 24 -0.95 9.05 7.99
C ALA A 24 -2.11 9.99 8.34
N PRO A 25 -2.52 10.87 7.41
CA PRO A 25 -3.71 11.71 7.56
C PRO A 25 -4.96 10.86 7.81
N ARG A 26 -5.97 11.45 8.46
CA ARG A 26 -7.26 10.77 8.69
C ARG A 26 -7.89 10.33 7.36
N GLY A 27 -8.32 9.06 7.30
CA GLY A 27 -8.94 8.48 6.12
C GLY A 27 -7.94 7.94 5.08
N VAL A 28 -6.64 8.02 5.36
CA VAL A 28 -5.58 7.41 4.54
C VAL A 28 -5.11 6.13 5.23
N PHE A 29 -5.22 5.00 4.53
CA PHE A 29 -4.69 3.73 5.02
C PHE A 29 -3.15 3.74 4.97
N THR A 30 -2.52 2.89 5.77
CA THR A 30 -1.06 2.67 5.74
C THR A 30 -0.79 1.23 5.36
N CYS A 31 0.28 1.02 4.60
CA CYS A 31 0.76 -0.33 4.32
C CYS A 31 1.15 -1.01 5.63
N ALA A 32 0.60 -2.19 5.90
CA ALA A 32 0.92 -2.93 7.12
C ALA A 32 2.41 -3.34 7.19
N ASP A 33 3.07 -3.54 6.04
CA ASP A 33 4.45 -4.01 5.99
C ASP A 33 5.47 -2.88 6.07
N CYS A 34 5.34 -1.87 5.20
CA CYS A 34 6.34 -0.81 5.04
C CYS A 34 5.90 0.55 5.60
N GLY A 35 4.68 0.65 6.13
CA GLY A 35 4.17 1.86 6.79
C GLY A 35 3.88 3.04 5.86
N VAL A 36 4.09 2.89 4.54
CA VAL A 36 3.84 3.99 3.60
C VAL A 36 2.34 4.33 3.54
N PRO A 37 1.98 5.63 3.47
CA PRO A 37 0.60 6.03 3.23
C PRO A 37 0.10 5.49 1.89
N LEU A 38 -1.10 4.91 1.88
CA LEU A 38 -1.68 4.29 0.70
C LEU A 38 -2.54 5.28 -0.08
N GLN A 39 -2.08 5.59 -1.29
CA GLN A 39 -2.86 6.28 -2.30
C GLN A 39 -3.06 5.36 -3.50
N GLU A 40 -4.32 5.11 -3.86
CA GLU A 40 -4.72 4.13 -4.88
C GLU A 40 -4.00 4.31 -6.24
N THR A 41 -3.77 5.54 -6.67
CA THR A 41 -3.15 5.85 -7.96
C THR A 41 -1.61 5.90 -7.94
N VAL A 42 -0.98 5.93 -6.76
CA VAL A 42 0.48 6.12 -6.62
C VAL A 42 1.13 4.88 -6.04
N THR A 43 0.81 4.54 -4.78
CA THR A 43 1.33 3.35 -4.09
C THR A 43 0.44 2.12 -4.32
N GLY A 44 -0.80 2.36 -4.76
CA GLY A 44 -1.87 1.38 -4.70
C GLY A 44 -2.46 1.28 -3.29
N ASN A 45 -3.60 0.60 -3.23
CA ASN A 45 -4.27 0.20 -1.99
C ASN A 45 -4.88 -1.19 -2.23
N ARG A 46 -4.24 -2.23 -1.71
CA ARG A 46 -4.69 -3.61 -1.82
C ARG A 46 -5.30 -4.03 -0.49
N PRO A 47 -6.64 -4.17 -0.40
CA PRO A 47 -7.27 -4.72 0.80
C PRO A 47 -6.98 -6.22 0.88
N CYS A 48 -6.40 -6.62 2.00
CA CYS A 48 -6.14 -8.01 2.38
C CYS A 48 -7.18 -8.45 3.43
N GLY A 49 -7.10 -9.70 3.88
CA GLY A 49 -7.95 -10.21 4.95
C GLY A 49 -7.87 -9.36 6.22
N GLU A 50 -8.90 -9.42 7.06
CA GLU A 50 -8.92 -8.82 8.41
C GLU A 50 -8.73 -7.30 8.47
N GLY A 51 -9.01 -6.58 7.37
CA GLY A 51 -8.87 -5.12 7.33
C GLY A 51 -7.41 -4.64 7.20
N ILE A 52 -6.50 -5.55 6.83
CA ILE A 52 -5.12 -5.23 6.50
C ILE A 52 -5.09 -4.60 5.10
N HIS A 53 -4.26 -3.57 4.92
CA HIS A 53 -4.05 -2.95 3.62
C HIS A 53 -2.56 -2.96 3.29
N LEU A 54 -2.23 -3.31 2.04
CA LEU A 54 -0.86 -3.32 1.53
C LEU A 54 -0.69 -2.38 0.33
N CYS A 55 0.51 -1.84 0.15
CA CYS A 55 0.88 -1.20 -1.10
C CYS A 55 1.10 -2.26 -2.19
N SER A 56 1.10 -1.83 -3.45
CA SER A 56 1.25 -2.75 -4.59
C SER A 56 2.58 -3.50 -4.52
N ASP A 57 3.66 -2.81 -4.14
CA ASP A 57 5.00 -3.40 -4.09
C ASP A 57 5.06 -4.53 -3.07
N CYS A 58 4.66 -4.29 -1.81
CA CYS A 58 4.65 -5.33 -0.76
C CYS A 58 3.72 -6.49 -1.13
N TYR A 59 2.53 -6.18 -1.68
CA TYR A 59 1.58 -7.20 -2.10
C TYR A 59 2.15 -8.13 -3.18
N PHE A 60 2.77 -7.56 -4.23
CA PHE A 60 3.32 -8.37 -5.32
C PHE A 60 4.65 -9.04 -4.96
N ASP A 61 5.43 -8.47 -4.06
CA ASP A 61 6.62 -9.12 -3.50
C ASP A 61 6.24 -10.40 -2.73
N GLU A 62 5.24 -10.32 -1.86
CA GLU A 62 4.74 -11.50 -1.12
C GLU A 62 4.15 -12.53 -2.08
N PHE A 63 3.29 -12.10 -2.99
CA PHE A 63 2.70 -12.98 -4.00
C PHE A 63 3.78 -13.64 -4.89
N GLY A 64 4.84 -12.92 -5.23
CA GLY A 64 5.99 -13.45 -5.97
C GLY A 64 6.70 -14.55 -5.20
N ARG A 65 6.97 -14.35 -3.90
CA ARG A 65 7.58 -15.38 -3.04
C ARG A 65 6.70 -16.62 -2.93
N GLU A 66 5.38 -16.44 -2.80
CA GLU A 66 4.45 -17.57 -2.78
C GLU A 66 4.52 -18.37 -4.09
N LEU A 67 4.52 -17.68 -5.24
CA LEU A 67 4.65 -18.32 -6.54
C LEU A 67 5.98 -19.08 -6.69
N ASP A 68 7.08 -18.50 -6.23
CA ASP A 68 8.40 -19.12 -6.31
C ASP A 68 8.49 -20.41 -5.48
N VAL A 69 7.80 -20.48 -4.34
CA VAL A 69 7.75 -21.68 -3.49
C VAL A 69 6.65 -22.66 -3.93
N HIS A 70 5.65 -22.19 -4.69
CA HIS A 70 4.50 -23.01 -5.05
C HIS A 70 4.90 -24.20 -5.93
N PRO A 71 4.41 -25.44 -5.68
CA PRO A 71 4.79 -26.62 -6.46
C PRO A 71 4.55 -26.52 -7.98
N ILE A 72 3.71 -25.58 -8.42
CA ILE A 72 3.45 -25.30 -9.84
C ILE A 72 4.64 -24.64 -10.55
N SER A 73 5.49 -23.90 -9.83
CA SER A 73 6.68 -23.25 -10.39
C SER A 73 7.85 -24.22 -10.55
N ALA A 74 7.86 -25.32 -9.77
CA ALA A 74 8.97 -26.26 -9.67
C ALA A 74 9.26 -27.09 -10.93
N PHE A 75 8.37 -27.14 -11.94
CA PHE A 75 8.58 -28.02 -13.09
C PHE A 75 8.11 -27.42 -14.43
N ARG A 76 8.98 -26.61 -15.06
CA ARG A 76 9.20 -26.72 -16.51
C ARG A 76 10.44 -27.56 -16.76
N VAL A 77 10.30 -28.89 -16.64
CA VAL A 77 11.20 -29.78 -17.38
C VAL A 77 10.82 -29.61 -18.84
N VAL A 78 11.63 -28.89 -19.61
CA VAL A 78 11.51 -28.91 -21.06
C VAL A 78 11.75 -30.35 -21.47
N ARG A 79 10.71 -31.08 -21.88
CA ARG A 79 10.85 -32.41 -22.48
C ARG A 79 11.60 -32.24 -23.80
N GLY A 80 12.93 -32.29 -23.78
CA GLY A 80 13.75 -32.20 -24.99
C GLY A 80 15.20 -31.73 -24.81
N ALA A 81 15.90 -32.16 -23.76
CA ALA A 81 17.37 -32.10 -23.71
C ALA A 81 17.93 -33.52 -23.86
#